data_AF-A0A8H8MKR2-F1
#
_entry.id   AF-A0A8H8MKR2-F1
#
_cell.length_a   1.000
_cell.length_b   1.000
_cell.length_c   1.000
_cell.angle_alpha   90.00
_cell.angle_beta   90.00
_cell.angle_gamma   90.00
#
_symmetry.space_group_name_H-M   'P 1'
#
loop_
_entity.id
_entity.type
_entity.pdbx_description
1 polymer ?
#
loop_
_entity_poly.entity_id
_entity_poly.type
_entity_poly.pdbx_seq_one_letter_code
_entity_poly.pdbx_strand_id
1 'polypeptide(L)'
;MLLEGPNPEQLNRVLRMYPDHWKYFLRVRFTDEENSQLRWDPDVDGPDTYRVVCPTVDLPGKGIQNAETIIKALGDFSRDSQYPARMGARIAQAFSSTDLSITVEEVIPIPMSSAMGHCLPMVGFKTSLDVIDLFVRCWHDIPEVAKMMWRSLIKPKEKAVYFTPAAYQVRLGGYKGMLAVDYRLEGSVICVRKSMDKFDSPDLDVEVARAFDRPGPCFLNRPLIMVLETVNEIQTDIFLKLQRDAARLGASFKLPGVMTRMQSSGLELQHCYALGMKTVLKNAETDILRELKHRARIPVPESWKLVGIADEFNYLKQSEIYACTRDRDGEPIYLEGPYLITRSPVIHPGDVQVVTAIGRPPRGSPFDIEPLVNTVVLSCQGERSLASCLGGGDLDGDLYDLINLSVWPELAPRKLAEPAEYPPAPKKMIVGRPCNADDVKDFICDFITSDMVGIISSQHLKLADYRPLGVKDEISGTRVLPSDIPRTSRLPRPDWDAGELGFRNTRDRVYPSQRALGHLYRDIQLSEDKLQHKGTHPTSRFGTDLDITTHAKPLARPKYDMISNYLRYALQRYIHVDAVPQEYFVEAVELLEEYR
;
A
#
# COMPACT_ATOMS: atom_id res chain seq x y z
N MET A 1 27.37 4.85 -1.09
CA MET A 1 26.21 4.68 -1.98
C MET A 1 26.21 3.22 -2.40
N LEU A 2 25.20 2.45 -1.96
CA LEU A 2 24.97 1.09 -2.44
C LEU A 2 24.16 1.18 -3.74
N LEU A 3 24.63 0.54 -4.80
CA LEU A 3 23.89 0.43 -6.06
C LEU A 3 23.20 -0.93 -6.08
N GLU A 4 21.87 -0.93 -6.17
CA GLU A 4 21.04 -2.13 -6.24
C GLU A 4 20.25 -2.14 -7.57
N GLY A 5 20.25 -3.28 -8.26
CA GLY A 5 19.59 -3.45 -9.57
C GLY A 5 20.54 -4.02 -10.64
N PRO A 6 20.12 -4.02 -11.93
CA PRO A 6 18.89 -3.42 -12.46
C PRO A 6 17.63 -4.20 -12.04
N ASN A 7 16.66 -3.47 -11.49
CA ASN A 7 15.34 -4.02 -11.17
C ASN A 7 14.31 -3.58 -12.23
N PRO A 8 13.46 -4.49 -12.74
CA PRO A 8 12.36 -4.09 -13.60
C PRO A 8 11.36 -3.25 -12.78
N GLU A 9 11.27 -1.96 -13.08
CA GLU A 9 10.29 -1.07 -12.47
C GLU A 9 9.17 -0.71 -13.44
N GLN A 10 7.95 -0.56 -12.93
CA GLN A 10 6.85 0.06 -13.68
C GLN A 10 7.21 1.51 -14.01
N LEU A 11 7.00 1.88 -15.28
CA LEU A 11 7.19 3.25 -15.75
C LEU A 11 6.27 4.23 -14.98
N ASN A 12 6.76 5.44 -14.78
CA ASN A 12 5.96 6.58 -14.32
C ASN A 12 5.76 7.58 -15.48
N ARG A 13 4.97 8.64 -15.24
CA ARG A 13 4.64 9.62 -16.28
C ARG A 13 5.88 10.28 -16.87
N VAL A 14 6.81 10.68 -16.00
CA VAL A 14 8.05 11.34 -16.43
C VAL A 14 8.85 10.42 -17.34
N LEU A 15 9.10 9.17 -16.94
CA LEU A 15 9.84 8.23 -17.79
C LEU A 15 9.16 7.96 -19.14
N ARG A 16 7.82 7.99 -19.19
CA ARG A 16 7.05 7.87 -20.45
C ARG A 16 7.22 9.07 -21.40
N MET A 17 7.46 10.27 -20.88
CA MET A 17 7.76 11.45 -21.71
C MET A 17 9.16 11.38 -22.37
N TYR A 18 10.02 10.48 -21.87
CA TYR A 18 11.42 10.33 -22.24
C TYR A 18 11.80 8.85 -22.56
N PRO A 19 11.08 8.17 -23.49
CA PRO A 19 11.18 6.73 -23.70
C PRO A 19 12.59 6.26 -24.12
N ASP A 20 13.31 7.05 -24.92
CA ASP A 20 14.67 6.74 -25.38
C ASP A 20 15.77 7.33 -24.48
N HIS A 21 15.38 7.99 -23.39
CA HIS A 21 16.25 8.78 -22.53
C HIS A 21 16.17 8.33 -21.06
N TRP A 22 15.62 7.15 -20.76
CA TRP A 22 15.52 6.61 -19.40
C TRP A 22 16.89 6.53 -18.68
N LYS A 23 17.98 6.33 -19.43
CA LYS A 23 19.36 6.26 -18.91
C LYS A 23 19.87 7.55 -18.25
N TYR A 24 19.16 8.66 -18.43
CA TYR A 24 19.47 9.95 -17.81
C TYR A 24 18.73 10.17 -16.48
N PHE A 25 17.92 9.22 -16.04
CA PHE A 25 17.18 9.27 -14.78
C PHE A 25 17.77 8.30 -13.77
N LEU A 26 17.84 8.74 -12.50
CA LEU A 26 18.25 7.92 -11.37
C LEU A 26 17.19 7.99 -10.28
N ARG A 27 16.75 6.84 -9.78
CA ARG A 27 15.93 6.76 -8.58
C ARG A 27 16.84 6.62 -7.36
N VAL A 28 16.74 7.57 -6.43
CA VAL A 28 17.51 7.58 -5.18
C VAL A 28 16.57 7.29 -4.02
N ARG A 29 16.96 6.35 -3.16
CA ARG A 29 16.29 6.08 -1.89
C ARG A 29 17.28 6.35 -0.76
N PHE A 30 16.83 7.07 0.27
CA PHE A 30 17.60 7.27 1.49
C PHE A 30 17.16 6.22 2.51
N THR A 31 18.09 5.40 2.94
CA THR A 31 17.87 4.33 3.92
C THR A 31 18.98 4.33 4.97
N ASP A 32 18.72 3.72 6.11
CA ASP A 32 19.79 3.35 7.05
C ASP A 32 20.62 2.17 6.53
N GLU A 33 21.59 1.72 7.34
CA GLU A 33 22.48 0.59 7.02
C GLU A 33 21.74 -0.74 6.84
N GLU A 34 20.51 -0.86 7.33
CA GLU A 34 19.65 -2.05 7.19
C GLU A 34 18.66 -1.94 6.02
N ASN A 35 18.85 -0.96 5.11
CA ASN A 35 17.91 -0.62 4.04
C ASN A 35 16.50 -0.21 4.54
N SER A 36 16.36 0.13 5.82
CA SER A 36 15.13 0.63 6.43
C SER A 36 15.02 2.15 6.24
N GLN A 37 13.83 2.70 6.49
CA GLN A 37 13.62 4.14 6.39
C GLN A 37 14.61 4.90 7.29
N LEU A 38 15.36 5.84 6.70
CA LEU A 38 16.32 6.67 7.43
C LEU A 38 15.61 7.39 8.58
N ARG A 39 16.08 7.17 9.82
CA ARG A 39 15.57 7.86 11.01
C ARG A 39 16.62 8.87 11.44
N TRP A 40 16.20 10.11 11.66
CA TRP A 40 17.11 11.14 12.15
C TRP A 40 17.43 10.91 13.62
N ASP A 41 18.73 10.89 13.94
CA ASP A 41 19.24 10.84 15.30
C ASP A 41 19.33 12.28 15.83
N PRO A 42 18.61 12.62 16.92
CA PRO A 42 18.66 13.94 17.54
C PRO A 42 20.05 14.42 17.94
N ASP A 43 21.01 13.50 18.09
CA ASP A 43 22.38 13.78 18.48
C ASP A 43 23.31 14.10 17.28
N VAL A 44 22.76 14.19 16.04
CA VAL A 44 23.51 14.48 14.81
C VAL A 44 23.05 15.80 14.18
N ASP A 45 23.94 16.79 14.05
CA ASP A 45 23.66 18.08 13.39
C ASP A 45 23.16 17.88 11.95
N GLY A 46 21.87 18.15 11.73
CA GLY A 46 21.09 17.68 10.58
C GLY A 46 20.75 18.62 9.41
N PRO A 47 20.98 19.96 9.40
CA PRO A 47 20.51 20.76 8.24
C PRO A 47 21.44 20.77 7.02
N ASP A 48 22.77 20.63 7.20
CA ASP A 48 23.75 20.91 6.14
C ASP A 48 24.27 19.66 5.40
N THR A 49 23.78 18.47 5.70
CA THR A 49 24.41 17.21 5.26
C THR A 49 24.03 16.76 3.86
N TYR A 50 22.93 17.28 3.28
CA TYR A 50 22.41 16.80 1.99
C TYR A 50 22.19 17.94 0.99
N ARG A 51 23.05 18.01 -0.04
CA ARG A 51 22.87 18.92 -1.18
C ARG A 51 22.37 18.13 -2.40
N VAL A 52 21.08 18.24 -2.71
CA VAL A 52 20.52 17.67 -3.95
C VAL A 52 20.75 18.67 -5.09
N VAL A 53 21.68 18.33 -5.98
CA VAL A 53 21.94 19.07 -7.22
C VAL A 53 21.25 18.34 -8.36
N CYS A 54 20.28 19.00 -9.01
CA CYS A 54 19.64 18.49 -10.22
C CYS A 54 20.40 19.03 -11.44
N PRO A 55 21.17 18.20 -12.16
CA PRO A 55 21.96 18.68 -13.29
C PRO A 55 21.06 19.10 -14.45
N THR A 56 21.52 20.09 -15.21
CA THR A 56 20.96 20.45 -16.52
C THR A 56 21.61 19.57 -17.57
N VAL A 57 20.81 18.89 -18.39
CA VAL A 57 21.28 17.93 -19.39
C VAL A 57 20.65 18.26 -20.74
N ASP A 58 21.45 18.34 -21.80
CA ASP A 58 20.94 18.44 -23.17
C ASP A 58 20.58 17.05 -23.70
N LEU A 59 19.30 16.83 -23.98
CA LEU A 59 18.78 15.56 -24.48
C LEU A 59 18.53 15.63 -25.99
N PRO A 60 19.09 14.70 -26.79
CA PRO A 60 18.84 14.64 -28.23
C PRO A 60 17.34 14.66 -28.57
N GLY A 61 16.92 15.63 -29.39
CA GLY A 61 15.51 15.77 -29.82
C GLY A 61 14.55 16.33 -28.76
N LYS A 62 15.01 16.56 -27.52
CA LYS A 62 14.24 17.22 -26.44
C LYS A 62 14.89 18.52 -25.96
N GLY A 63 16.12 18.81 -26.37
CA GLY A 63 16.88 20.01 -25.99
C GLY A 63 17.29 19.98 -24.52
N ILE A 64 17.60 21.16 -23.98
CA ILE A 64 18.04 21.34 -22.60
C ILE A 64 16.90 20.98 -21.63
N GLN A 65 17.18 20.03 -20.74
CA GLN A 65 16.29 19.56 -19.69
C GLN A 65 16.89 19.79 -18.31
N ASN A 66 16.07 20.25 -17.37
CA ASN A 66 16.37 20.32 -15.95
C ASN A 66 15.08 20.09 -15.14
N ALA A 67 15.17 20.16 -13.80
CA ALA A 67 14.02 19.94 -12.95
C ALA A 67 12.86 20.92 -13.24
N GLU A 68 13.17 22.19 -13.53
CA GLU A 68 12.17 23.22 -13.83
C GLU A 68 11.44 22.96 -15.15
N THR A 69 12.18 22.61 -16.22
CA THR A 69 11.57 22.30 -17.52
C THR A 69 10.70 21.05 -17.45
N ILE A 70 11.15 20.02 -16.71
CA ILE A 70 10.39 18.78 -16.51
C ILE A 70 9.11 19.08 -15.72
N ILE A 71 9.19 19.81 -14.60
CA ILE A 71 8.02 20.18 -13.80
C ILE A 71 7.03 21.01 -14.62
N LYS A 72 7.52 21.99 -15.39
CA LYS A 72 6.68 22.82 -16.26
C LYS A 72 5.96 22.02 -17.34
N ALA A 73 6.60 20.95 -17.84
CA ALA A 73 5.99 20.06 -18.82
C ALA A 73 4.88 19.16 -18.22
N LEU A 74 4.87 18.96 -16.90
CA LEU A 74 3.83 18.17 -16.22
C LEU A 74 2.50 18.93 -16.05
N GLY A 75 2.55 20.25 -15.94
CA GLY A 75 1.35 21.06 -15.69
C GLY A 75 1.64 22.37 -14.96
N ASP A 76 0.57 23.09 -14.62
CA ASP A 76 0.60 24.29 -13.80
C ASP A 76 0.22 24.00 -12.34
N PHE A 77 1.16 24.28 -11.44
CA PHE A 77 1.04 24.10 -9.99
C PHE A 77 0.78 25.43 -9.25
N SER A 78 0.49 26.52 -9.96
CA SER A 78 0.29 27.86 -9.41
C SER A 78 -0.78 27.93 -8.32
N ARG A 79 -1.81 27.08 -8.39
CA ARG A 79 -2.90 26.99 -7.39
C ARG A 79 -2.43 26.74 -5.96
N ASP A 80 -1.34 25.98 -5.81
CA ASP A 80 -0.75 25.62 -4.52
C ASP A 80 0.62 26.31 -4.29
N SER A 81 0.89 27.37 -5.06
CA SER A 81 2.19 28.08 -5.07
C SER A 81 2.59 28.71 -3.74
N GLN A 82 1.72 28.78 -2.73
CA GLN A 82 2.10 29.28 -1.39
C GLN A 82 2.33 28.16 -0.36
N TYR A 83 2.15 26.89 -0.76
CA TYR A 83 2.16 25.74 0.13
C TYR A 83 3.17 24.68 -0.35
N PRO A 84 4.44 24.71 0.12
CA PRO A 84 5.50 23.84 -0.37
C PRO A 84 5.14 22.35 -0.30
N ALA A 85 4.52 21.93 0.81
CA ALA A 85 4.07 20.56 1.04
C ALA A 85 3.07 20.08 -0.02
N ARG A 86 2.08 20.91 -0.35
CA ARG A 86 1.06 20.57 -1.34
C ARG A 86 1.65 20.57 -2.74
N MET A 87 2.44 21.59 -3.07
CA MET A 87 3.12 21.68 -4.37
C MET A 87 4.01 20.46 -4.61
N GLY A 88 4.86 20.10 -3.63
CA GLY A 88 5.69 18.90 -3.68
C GLY A 88 4.87 17.61 -3.85
N ALA A 89 3.76 17.46 -3.12
CA ALA A 89 2.87 16.31 -3.26
C ALA A 89 2.19 16.23 -4.63
N ARG A 90 1.83 17.37 -5.26
CA ARG A 90 1.25 17.41 -6.61
C ARG A 90 2.26 17.03 -7.67
N ILE A 91 3.49 17.54 -7.57
CA ILE A 91 4.59 17.15 -8.46
C ILE A 91 4.87 15.64 -8.33
N ALA A 92 4.95 15.12 -7.09
CA ALA A 92 5.22 13.72 -6.80
C ALA A 92 4.18 12.75 -7.40
N GLN A 93 2.94 13.21 -7.63
CA GLN A 93 1.90 12.40 -8.25
C GLN A 93 2.31 11.87 -9.64
N ALA A 94 3.04 12.65 -10.44
CA ALA A 94 3.51 12.24 -11.77
C ALA A 94 4.62 11.17 -11.73
N PHE A 95 5.31 11.02 -10.59
CA PHE A 95 6.39 10.05 -10.41
C PHE A 95 5.92 8.68 -9.90
N SER A 96 4.63 8.55 -9.66
CA SER A 96 4.07 7.30 -9.17
C SER A 96 4.05 6.24 -10.27
N SER A 97 4.43 5.02 -9.91
CA SER A 97 4.33 3.86 -10.80
C SER A 97 2.86 3.61 -11.19
N THR A 98 2.59 3.62 -12.48
CA THR A 98 1.26 3.37 -13.05
C THR A 98 1.40 2.56 -14.33
N ASP A 99 0.45 1.65 -14.56
CA ASP A 99 0.39 0.88 -15.81
C ASP A 99 -0.21 1.74 -16.95
N LEU A 100 0.07 1.33 -18.20
CA LEU A 100 -0.04 2.14 -19.42
C LEU A 100 -1.44 2.71 -19.71
N SER A 101 -1.41 3.92 -20.29
CA SER A 101 -2.48 4.90 -20.46
C SER A 101 -3.53 4.52 -21.51
N ILE A 102 -4.78 4.91 -21.26
CA ILE A 102 -5.76 5.17 -22.33
C ILE A 102 -5.95 6.69 -22.42
N THR A 103 -5.98 7.23 -23.63
CA THR A 103 -6.39 8.61 -23.86
C THR A 103 -7.90 8.64 -24.01
N VAL A 104 -8.56 9.56 -23.32
CA VAL A 104 -10.02 9.76 -23.41
C VAL A 104 -10.36 10.92 -24.31
N GLU A 105 -11.56 10.88 -24.90
CA GLU A 105 -12.05 11.92 -25.79
C GLU A 105 -12.43 13.19 -25.02
N GLU A 106 -13.08 13.02 -23.86
CA GLU A 106 -13.59 14.13 -23.06
C GLU A 106 -13.54 13.83 -21.55
N VAL A 107 -13.22 14.87 -20.78
CA VAL A 107 -13.28 14.86 -19.32
C VAL A 107 -14.31 15.90 -18.89
N ILE A 108 -15.39 15.46 -18.25
CA ILE A 108 -16.50 16.32 -17.87
C ILE A 108 -16.45 16.57 -16.35
N PRO A 109 -16.19 17.82 -15.90
CA PRO A 109 -16.35 18.16 -14.50
C PRO A 109 -17.82 18.11 -14.10
N ILE A 110 -18.15 17.38 -13.04
CA ILE A 110 -19.50 17.36 -12.48
C ILE A 110 -19.71 18.70 -11.75
N PRO A 111 -20.66 19.55 -12.19
CA PRO A 111 -20.93 20.82 -11.51
C PRO A 111 -21.55 20.55 -10.14
N MET A 112 -21.08 21.28 -9.12
CA MET A 112 -21.54 21.14 -7.72
C MET A 112 -23.07 21.33 -7.57
N SER A 113 -23.71 22.02 -8.51
CA SER A 113 -25.14 22.31 -8.56
C SER A 113 -25.95 21.43 -9.51
N SER A 114 -25.31 20.56 -10.31
CA SER A 114 -26.00 19.64 -11.21
C SER A 114 -25.56 18.22 -10.93
N ALA A 115 -25.90 17.77 -9.73
CA ALA A 115 -26.42 16.42 -9.60
C ALA A 115 -27.66 16.35 -10.51
N MET A 116 -27.55 15.65 -11.64
CA MET A 116 -28.62 15.59 -12.64
C MET A 116 -29.94 15.17 -11.98
N GLY A 117 -30.93 16.06 -12.01
CA GLY A 117 -32.37 15.76 -12.03
C GLY A 117 -33.05 15.24 -10.76
N HIS A 118 -32.39 14.52 -9.85
CA HIS A 118 -33.08 13.92 -8.69
C HIS A 118 -32.29 13.89 -7.36
N CYS A 119 -31.21 14.66 -7.24
CA CYS A 119 -30.43 14.73 -6.00
C CYS A 119 -30.20 16.19 -5.56
N LEU A 120 -31.17 16.81 -4.89
CA LEU A 120 -31.02 18.02 -4.05
C LEU A 120 -32.12 18.00 -2.96
N PRO A 121 -31.92 18.60 -1.76
CA PRO A 121 -30.90 19.57 -1.38
C PRO A 121 -29.87 19.05 -0.36
N MET A 122 -28.65 19.58 -0.48
CA MET A 122 -27.66 19.58 0.60
C MET A 122 -28.23 20.24 1.86
N VAL A 123 -28.42 19.46 2.92
CA VAL A 123 -28.40 20.01 4.28
C VAL A 123 -26.95 19.95 4.76
N GLY A 124 -26.25 21.06 4.56
CA GLY A 124 -25.05 21.50 5.28
C GLY A 124 -24.04 20.47 5.79
N PHE A 125 -23.24 19.87 4.92
CA PHE A 125 -21.90 19.42 5.35
C PHE A 125 -21.03 20.66 5.58
N LYS A 126 -20.82 21.03 6.84
CA LYS A 126 -19.90 22.12 7.24
C LYS A 126 -18.44 21.69 7.38
N THR A 127 -18.12 20.46 7.00
CA THR A 127 -16.74 19.92 7.07
C THR A 127 -16.24 19.59 5.67
N SER A 128 -15.02 20.04 5.37
CA SER A 128 -14.34 20.07 4.08
C SER A 128 -13.94 18.70 3.50
N LEU A 129 -14.89 17.77 3.39
CA LEU A 129 -14.67 16.43 2.83
C LEU A 129 -15.71 16.15 1.74
N ASP A 130 -15.46 16.75 0.58
CA ASP A 130 -16.16 16.45 -0.67
C ASP A 130 -15.83 15.00 -1.08
N VAL A 131 -16.81 14.11 -0.88
CA VAL A 131 -16.83 12.69 -1.27
C VAL A 131 -16.17 12.48 -2.64
N ILE A 132 -15.15 11.61 -2.72
CA ILE A 132 -14.20 11.48 -3.84
C ILE A 132 -14.50 10.22 -4.65
N ASP A 133 -15.35 10.28 -5.68
CA ASP A 133 -15.44 9.22 -6.70
C ASP A 133 -15.69 9.75 -8.11
N LEU A 134 -15.07 9.07 -9.07
CA LEU A 134 -15.12 9.31 -10.51
C LEU A 134 -15.99 8.23 -11.16
N PHE A 135 -16.57 8.54 -12.31
CA PHE A 135 -17.31 7.55 -13.07
C PHE A 135 -16.74 7.31 -14.47
N VAL A 136 -16.76 6.06 -14.92
CA VAL A 136 -16.44 5.62 -16.28
C VAL A 136 -17.71 5.12 -16.98
N ARG A 137 -17.95 5.52 -18.24
CA ARG A 137 -18.90 4.84 -19.14
C ARG A 137 -18.54 4.91 -20.63
N CYS A 138 -19.12 4.00 -21.45
CA CYS A 138 -19.62 4.09 -22.85
C CYS A 138 -20.57 2.92 -23.24
N TRP A 139 -21.10 2.98 -24.48
CA TRP A 139 -22.07 2.16 -25.25
C TRP A 139 -21.98 0.61 -25.17
N HIS A 140 -23.15 -0.04 -25.08
CA HIS A 140 -23.49 -1.48 -25.16
C HIS A 140 -22.60 -2.49 -24.39
N ASP A 141 -23.24 -3.19 -23.44
CA ASP A 141 -22.76 -4.36 -22.70
C ASP A 141 -21.32 -4.24 -22.17
N ILE A 142 -21.15 -3.63 -20.98
CA ILE A 142 -19.91 -3.27 -20.25
C ILE A 142 -19.21 -1.99 -20.78
N PRO A 143 -18.86 -1.02 -19.91
CA PRO A 143 -18.26 0.25 -20.35
C PRO A 143 -16.96 0.10 -21.13
N GLU A 144 -16.90 0.74 -22.31
CA GLU A 144 -15.77 0.63 -23.23
C GLU A 144 -14.47 1.19 -22.63
N VAL A 145 -14.50 2.31 -21.90
CA VAL A 145 -13.32 2.84 -21.19
C VAL A 145 -12.82 1.88 -20.10
N ALA A 146 -13.70 1.23 -19.32
CA ALA A 146 -13.29 0.24 -18.32
C ALA A 146 -12.67 -1.02 -18.96
N LYS A 147 -13.27 -1.48 -20.07
CA LYS A 147 -12.68 -2.53 -20.92
C LYS A 147 -11.35 -2.11 -21.50
N MET A 148 -11.20 -0.88 -21.98
CA MET A 148 -9.97 -0.37 -22.56
C MET A 148 -8.87 -0.31 -21.50
N MET A 149 -9.16 0.25 -20.33
CA MET A 149 -8.25 0.22 -19.18
C MET A 149 -7.85 -1.21 -18.85
N TRP A 150 -8.82 -2.12 -18.69
CA TRP A 150 -8.53 -3.51 -18.35
C TRP A 150 -7.74 -4.24 -19.44
N ARG A 151 -8.09 -4.06 -20.71
CA ARG A 151 -7.37 -4.60 -21.86
C ARG A 151 -5.93 -4.09 -21.91
N SER A 152 -5.71 -2.80 -21.69
CA SER A 152 -4.36 -2.22 -21.61
C SER A 152 -3.54 -2.80 -20.45
N LEU A 153 -4.20 -3.17 -19.34
CA LEU A 153 -3.55 -3.79 -18.17
C LEU A 153 -3.20 -5.27 -18.38
N ILE A 154 -4.03 -6.04 -19.09
CA ILE A 154 -3.87 -7.49 -19.25
C ILE A 154 -3.10 -7.88 -20.53
N LYS A 155 -3.16 -7.06 -21.60
CA LYS A 155 -2.44 -7.31 -22.87
C LYS A 155 -0.95 -7.58 -22.67
N PRO A 156 -0.20 -6.79 -21.86
CA PRO A 156 1.22 -7.04 -21.63
C PRO A 156 1.49 -8.28 -20.77
N LYS A 157 0.48 -8.79 -20.05
CA LYS A 157 0.63 -9.84 -19.03
C LYS A 157 0.21 -11.23 -19.53
N GLU A 158 -0.25 -11.35 -20.79
CA GLU A 158 -0.82 -12.58 -21.39
C GLU A 158 -1.85 -13.29 -20.49
N LYS A 159 -2.56 -12.52 -19.67
CA LYS A 159 -3.55 -13.08 -18.73
C LYS A 159 -4.89 -13.28 -19.43
N ALA A 160 -5.53 -14.42 -19.15
CA ALA A 160 -6.91 -14.66 -19.54
C ALA A 160 -7.83 -13.56 -18.97
N VAL A 161 -8.74 -13.05 -19.80
CA VAL A 161 -9.75 -12.09 -19.40
C VAL A 161 -10.90 -12.85 -18.73
N TYR A 162 -11.18 -12.56 -17.46
CA TYR A 162 -12.24 -13.23 -16.70
C TYR A 162 -13.45 -12.28 -16.49
N PHE A 163 -13.26 -11.14 -15.82
CA PHE A 163 -14.23 -10.03 -15.81
C PHE A 163 -13.52 -8.68 -15.84
N THR A 164 -14.29 -7.61 -16.10
CA THR A 164 -13.79 -6.22 -16.08
C THR A 164 -14.01 -5.63 -14.68
N PRO A 165 -12.96 -5.19 -13.96
CA PRO A 165 -13.10 -4.58 -12.64
C PRO A 165 -14.11 -3.43 -12.62
N ALA A 166 -14.88 -3.32 -11.54
CA ALA A 166 -15.85 -2.24 -11.38
C ALA A 166 -15.22 -0.93 -10.89
N ALA A 167 -14.02 -1.00 -10.29
CA ALA A 167 -13.33 0.16 -9.77
C ALA A 167 -11.83 0.18 -10.08
N TYR A 168 -11.29 1.40 -10.23
CA TYR A 168 -9.91 1.69 -10.59
C TYR A 168 -9.38 2.90 -9.82
N GLN A 169 -8.19 2.80 -9.24
CA GLN A 169 -7.47 3.96 -8.74
C GLN A 169 -6.66 4.55 -9.89
N VAL A 170 -6.87 5.83 -10.20
CA VAL A 170 -6.29 6.46 -11.40
C VAL A 170 -5.61 7.79 -11.14
N ARG A 171 -4.75 8.16 -12.10
CA ARG A 171 -4.22 9.51 -12.30
C ARG A 171 -4.58 9.93 -13.71
N LEU A 172 -5.38 10.98 -13.85
CA LEU A 172 -5.83 11.49 -15.14
C LEU A 172 -5.32 12.92 -15.28
N GLY A 173 -4.23 13.16 -16.02
CA GLY A 173 -3.60 14.48 -16.03
C GLY A 173 -3.34 15.00 -14.61
N GLY A 174 -3.97 16.12 -14.24
CA GLY A 174 -3.91 16.72 -12.91
C GLY A 174 -4.93 16.19 -11.89
N TYR A 175 -5.77 15.24 -12.30
CA TYR A 175 -6.77 14.58 -11.45
C TYR A 175 -6.20 13.33 -10.75
N LYS A 176 -6.59 13.10 -9.50
CA LYS A 176 -6.29 11.89 -8.72
C LYS A 176 -7.50 11.42 -7.93
N GLY A 177 -7.79 10.12 -8.00
CA GLY A 177 -8.78 9.47 -7.14
C GLY A 177 -9.24 8.13 -7.68
N MET A 178 -10.44 7.73 -7.26
CA MET A 178 -11.09 6.47 -7.61
C MET A 178 -12.07 6.67 -8.76
N LEU A 179 -12.14 5.67 -9.64
CA LEU A 179 -13.08 5.49 -10.74
C LEU A 179 -13.96 4.29 -10.47
N ALA A 180 -15.27 4.45 -10.54
CA ALA A 180 -16.25 3.37 -10.54
C ALA A 180 -17.00 3.34 -11.87
N VAL A 181 -17.54 2.18 -12.24
CA VAL A 181 -18.47 2.07 -13.36
C VAL A 181 -19.83 2.65 -12.97
N ASP A 182 -20.47 3.44 -13.83
CA ASP A 182 -21.85 3.92 -13.63
C ASP A 182 -22.75 3.37 -14.73
N TYR A 183 -23.93 2.81 -14.48
CA TYR A 183 -24.78 2.40 -15.61
C TYR A 183 -25.62 3.53 -16.28
N ARG A 184 -25.42 4.80 -15.95
CA ARG A 184 -26.20 5.92 -16.49
C ARG A 184 -25.50 6.71 -17.59
N LEU A 185 -24.17 6.68 -17.63
CA LEU A 185 -23.37 7.51 -18.53
C LEU A 185 -23.24 6.87 -19.93
N GLU A 186 -23.15 7.64 -21.01
CA GLU A 186 -23.03 7.12 -22.40
C GLU A 186 -21.80 7.72 -23.11
N GLY A 187 -21.23 7.04 -24.12
CA GLY A 187 -20.00 7.47 -24.84
C GLY A 187 -18.71 7.42 -24.00
N SER A 188 -17.52 7.74 -24.57
CA SER A 188 -16.18 7.69 -23.94
C SER A 188 -15.88 8.80 -22.95
N VAL A 189 -16.65 8.77 -21.87
CA VAL A 189 -16.71 9.87 -20.90
C VAL A 189 -16.17 9.45 -19.54
N ILE A 190 -15.38 10.35 -18.96
CA ILE A 190 -14.99 10.33 -17.56
C ILE A 190 -15.56 11.56 -16.86
N CYS A 191 -16.27 11.35 -15.74
CA CYS A 191 -16.86 12.43 -14.95
C CYS A 191 -16.04 12.71 -13.69
N VAL A 192 -15.43 13.91 -13.59
CA VAL A 192 -14.53 14.34 -12.50
C VAL A 192 -15.19 15.21 -11.44
N ARG A 193 -14.87 14.94 -10.17
CA ARG A 193 -15.25 15.80 -9.04
C ARG A 193 -14.20 16.87 -8.80
N LYS A 194 -14.63 18.03 -8.28
CA LYS A 194 -13.74 19.13 -7.89
C LYS A 194 -12.66 18.69 -6.89
N SER A 195 -12.99 17.78 -5.97
CA SER A 195 -12.02 17.26 -5.01
C SER A 195 -10.87 16.51 -5.66
N MET A 196 -11.06 15.94 -6.86
CA MET A 196 -10.04 15.21 -7.60
C MET A 196 -9.12 16.13 -8.39
N ASP A 197 -9.57 17.33 -8.75
CA ASP A 197 -8.79 18.33 -9.47
C ASP A 197 -7.67 18.89 -8.59
N LYS A 198 -6.43 18.46 -8.84
CA LYS A 198 -5.29 18.81 -7.99
C LYS A 198 -4.41 19.92 -8.58
N PHE A 199 -4.28 19.97 -9.90
CA PHE A 199 -3.50 20.95 -10.65
C PHE A 199 -3.90 20.93 -12.13
N ASP A 200 -3.56 21.95 -12.91
CA ASP A 200 -3.88 22.00 -14.34
C ASP A 200 -2.83 21.22 -15.14
N SER A 201 -3.27 20.32 -16.02
CA SER A 201 -2.38 19.47 -16.83
C SER A 201 -2.81 19.56 -18.30
N PRO A 202 -1.86 19.65 -19.25
CA PRO A 202 -2.18 19.58 -20.68
C PRO A 202 -2.55 18.15 -21.11
N ASP A 203 -2.12 17.13 -20.37
CA ASP A 203 -2.37 15.72 -20.70
C ASP A 203 -3.74 15.25 -20.18
N LEU A 204 -4.46 14.48 -21.01
CA LEU A 204 -5.73 13.81 -20.70
C LEU A 204 -5.58 12.28 -20.64
N ASP A 205 -4.36 11.81 -20.41
CA ASP A 205 -4.03 10.40 -20.30
C ASP A 205 -4.49 9.82 -18.95
N VAL A 206 -5.24 8.72 -19.01
CA VAL A 206 -5.70 7.96 -17.83
C VAL A 206 -4.67 6.89 -17.49
N GLU A 207 -3.98 7.10 -16.38
CA GLU A 207 -3.00 6.15 -15.84
C GLU A 207 -3.60 5.36 -14.69
N VAL A 208 -3.59 4.03 -14.79
CA VAL A 208 -4.16 3.17 -13.73
C VAL A 208 -3.08 2.82 -12.71
N ALA A 209 -3.28 3.26 -11.47
CA ALA A 209 -2.46 2.89 -10.33
C ALA A 209 -2.82 1.48 -9.82
N ARG A 210 -4.12 1.18 -9.77
CA ARG A 210 -4.62 -0.12 -9.31
C ARG A 210 -5.98 -0.42 -9.91
N ALA A 211 -6.18 -1.63 -10.40
CA ALA A 211 -7.51 -2.17 -10.71
C ALA A 211 -7.95 -3.11 -9.57
N PHE A 212 -9.20 -2.99 -9.13
CA PHE A 212 -9.74 -3.80 -8.03
C PHE A 212 -10.37 -5.09 -8.58
N ASP A 213 -9.50 -5.96 -9.08
CA ASP A 213 -9.85 -7.17 -9.85
C ASP A 213 -10.15 -8.41 -8.98
N ARG A 214 -9.96 -8.30 -7.66
CA ARG A 214 -10.21 -9.36 -6.68
C ARG A 214 -10.41 -8.75 -5.30
N PRO A 215 -11.14 -9.42 -4.39
CA PRO A 215 -11.25 -8.95 -3.02
C PRO A 215 -9.92 -9.16 -2.27
N GLY A 216 -9.60 -8.26 -1.34
CA GLY A 216 -8.47 -8.42 -0.44
C GLY A 216 -8.82 -9.33 0.74
N PRO A 217 -7.87 -10.09 1.29
CA PRO A 217 -8.10 -10.79 2.55
C PRO A 217 -8.11 -9.80 3.71
N CYS A 218 -9.07 -9.98 4.63
CA CYS A 218 -9.15 -9.22 5.89
C CYS A 218 -8.22 -9.84 6.93
N PHE A 219 -7.47 -8.98 7.64
CA PHE A 219 -6.61 -9.40 8.73
C PHE A 219 -6.83 -8.51 9.95
N LEU A 220 -6.81 -9.13 11.12
CA LEU A 220 -6.49 -8.40 12.34
C LEU A 220 -5.02 -7.96 12.29
N ASN A 221 -4.72 -6.88 12.99
CA ASN A 221 -3.38 -6.37 13.20
C ASN A 221 -3.27 -5.83 14.62
N ARG A 222 -2.05 -5.51 15.07
CA ARG A 222 -1.83 -5.10 16.46
C ARG A 222 -2.66 -3.88 16.90
N PRO A 223 -2.73 -2.77 16.13
CA PRO A 223 -3.58 -1.64 16.51
C PRO A 223 -5.05 -2.01 16.62
N LEU A 224 -5.58 -2.78 15.65
CA LEU A 224 -6.98 -3.20 15.68
C LEU A 224 -7.26 -4.10 16.89
N ILE A 225 -6.43 -5.12 17.17
CA ILE A 225 -6.60 -6.00 18.34
C ILE A 225 -6.58 -5.20 19.64
N MET A 226 -5.70 -4.22 19.78
CA MET A 226 -5.61 -3.38 20.97
C MET A 226 -6.91 -2.57 21.19
N VAL A 227 -7.48 -2.00 20.12
CA VAL A 227 -8.77 -1.28 20.19
C VAL A 227 -9.91 -2.25 20.51
N LEU A 228 -9.96 -3.39 19.83
CA LEU A 228 -10.98 -4.43 20.00
C LEU A 228 -11.00 -4.99 21.44
N GLU A 229 -9.83 -5.26 22.03
CA GLU A 229 -9.71 -5.74 23.41
C GLU A 229 -10.08 -4.65 24.43
N THR A 230 -9.50 -3.46 24.31
CA THR A 230 -9.56 -2.46 25.39
C THR A 230 -10.80 -1.56 25.34
N VAL A 231 -11.31 -1.27 24.14
CA VAL A 231 -12.47 -0.42 23.94
C VAL A 231 -13.71 -1.24 23.74
N ASN A 232 -13.66 -2.15 22.77
CA ASN A 232 -14.82 -2.93 22.36
C ASN A 232 -15.07 -4.15 23.26
N GLU A 233 -14.18 -4.39 24.22
CA GLU A 233 -14.29 -5.42 25.27
C GLU A 233 -14.41 -6.85 24.70
N ILE A 234 -13.70 -7.10 23.60
CA ILE A 234 -13.58 -8.43 22.97
C ILE A 234 -12.59 -9.28 23.76
N GLN A 235 -12.96 -10.54 24.00
CA GLN A 235 -12.19 -11.45 24.84
C GLN A 235 -10.97 -12.03 24.09
N THR A 236 -9.86 -12.20 24.81
CA THR A 236 -8.57 -12.63 24.26
C THR A 236 -8.59 -14.02 23.61
N ASP A 237 -9.41 -14.93 24.14
CA ASP A 237 -9.57 -16.29 23.65
C ASP A 237 -10.10 -16.35 22.21
N ILE A 238 -10.89 -15.37 21.79
CA ILE A 238 -11.40 -15.23 20.42
C ILE A 238 -10.24 -14.99 19.44
N PHE A 239 -9.31 -14.09 19.79
CA PHE A 239 -8.12 -13.84 18.96
C PHE A 239 -7.19 -15.05 18.91
N LEU A 240 -7.01 -15.75 20.05
CA LEU A 240 -6.20 -16.97 20.11
C LEU A 240 -6.78 -18.09 19.25
N LYS A 241 -8.10 -18.26 19.24
CA LYS A 241 -8.81 -19.21 18.37
C LYS A 241 -8.51 -18.93 16.91
N LEU A 242 -8.71 -17.67 16.46
CA LEU A 242 -8.41 -17.25 15.09
C LEU A 242 -6.94 -17.47 14.71
N GLN A 243 -5.99 -17.14 15.61
CA GLN A 243 -4.57 -17.36 15.37
C GLN A 243 -4.23 -18.84 15.19
N ARG A 244 -4.75 -19.71 16.07
CA ARG A 244 -4.49 -21.16 16.01
C ARG A 244 -5.09 -21.79 14.76
N ASP A 245 -6.28 -21.37 14.35
CA ASP A 245 -6.89 -21.83 13.10
C ASP A 245 -6.07 -21.39 11.88
N ALA A 246 -5.56 -20.14 11.88
CA ALA A 246 -4.69 -19.64 10.82
C ALA A 246 -3.36 -20.40 10.73
N ALA A 247 -2.74 -20.73 11.88
CA ALA A 247 -1.48 -21.46 11.94
C ALA A 247 -1.61 -22.90 11.43
N ARG A 248 -2.74 -23.56 11.66
CA ARG A 248 -2.97 -24.96 11.24
C ARG A 248 -3.17 -25.13 9.74
N LEU A 249 -3.78 -24.13 9.09
CA LEU A 249 -4.29 -24.33 7.73
C LEU A 249 -3.28 -23.96 6.64
N GLY A 250 -2.37 -23.00 6.85
CA GLY A 250 -1.45 -22.48 5.81
C GLY A 250 -2.13 -21.92 4.54
N ALA A 251 -3.43 -22.13 4.38
CA ALA A 251 -4.26 -21.81 3.24
C ALA A 251 -4.41 -20.31 3.07
N SER A 252 -4.49 -19.56 4.17
CA SER A 252 -4.49 -18.10 4.21
C SER A 252 -3.21 -17.46 3.64
N PHE A 253 -2.16 -18.26 3.41
CA PHE A 253 -0.88 -17.85 2.85
C PHE A 253 -0.60 -18.46 1.47
N LYS A 254 -1.65 -18.98 0.80
CA LYS A 254 -1.62 -19.47 -0.59
C LYS A 254 -0.72 -20.69 -0.84
N LEU A 255 -0.26 -21.38 0.21
CA LEU A 255 0.53 -22.62 0.08
C LEU A 255 -0.17 -23.71 -0.74
N PRO A 256 -1.48 -23.98 -0.55
CA PRO A 256 -2.19 -24.94 -1.40
C PRO A 256 -2.16 -24.54 -2.89
N GLY A 257 -2.29 -23.25 -3.20
CA GLY A 257 -2.27 -22.75 -4.58
C GLY A 257 -0.90 -22.83 -5.25
N VAL A 258 0.19 -22.90 -4.49
CA VAL A 258 1.54 -23.22 -5.01
C VAL A 258 1.61 -24.72 -5.32
N MET A 259 1.13 -25.57 -4.42
CA MET A 259 1.14 -27.02 -4.60
C MET A 259 0.28 -27.48 -5.77
N THR A 260 -0.92 -26.93 -5.94
CA THR A 260 -1.79 -27.24 -7.08
C THR A 260 -1.13 -26.87 -8.40
N ARG A 261 -0.44 -25.72 -8.48
CA ARG A 261 0.29 -25.32 -9.70
C ARG A 261 1.46 -26.24 -10.01
N MET A 262 2.21 -26.65 -8.99
CA MET A 262 3.30 -27.63 -9.16
C MET A 262 2.77 -28.95 -9.73
N GLN A 263 1.66 -29.47 -9.18
CA GLN A 263 0.99 -30.65 -9.72
C GLN A 263 0.52 -30.46 -11.16
N SER A 264 -0.12 -29.31 -11.47
CA SER A 264 -0.55 -28.99 -12.84
C SER A 264 0.61 -28.86 -13.83
N SER A 265 1.83 -28.56 -13.36
CA SER A 265 3.05 -28.54 -14.15
C SER A 265 3.75 -29.91 -14.26
N GLY A 266 3.15 -30.99 -13.75
CA GLY A 266 3.71 -32.34 -13.84
C GLY A 266 4.84 -32.63 -12.85
N LEU A 267 5.06 -31.76 -11.86
CA LEU A 267 6.00 -32.03 -10.76
C LEU A 267 5.33 -33.00 -9.77
N GLU A 268 5.68 -34.28 -9.89
CA GLU A 268 5.27 -35.30 -8.93
C GLU A 268 5.91 -35.07 -7.56
N LEU A 269 5.18 -35.40 -6.49
CA LEU A 269 5.62 -35.20 -5.10
C LEU A 269 7.00 -35.79 -4.78
N GLN A 270 7.40 -36.83 -5.50
CA GLN A 270 8.68 -37.50 -5.37
C GLN A 270 9.88 -36.62 -5.77
N HIS A 271 9.71 -35.74 -6.77
CA HIS A 271 10.76 -34.79 -7.20
C HIS A 271 10.84 -33.56 -6.27
N CYS A 272 9.76 -33.25 -5.54
CA CYS A 272 9.73 -32.16 -4.57
C CYS A 272 10.76 -32.35 -3.44
N TYR A 273 11.07 -33.59 -3.06
CA TYR A 273 12.09 -33.88 -2.04
C TYR A 273 13.50 -33.52 -2.51
N ALA A 274 13.85 -33.81 -3.77
CA ALA A 274 15.15 -33.47 -4.36
C ALA A 274 15.33 -31.96 -4.57
N LEU A 275 14.22 -31.24 -4.81
CA LEU A 275 14.20 -29.78 -5.03
C LEU A 275 14.20 -28.95 -3.74
N GLY A 276 14.33 -29.57 -2.55
CA GLY A 276 14.33 -28.83 -1.28
C GLY A 276 12.96 -28.27 -0.87
N MET A 277 11.85 -28.80 -1.41
CA MET A 277 10.50 -28.28 -1.10
C MET A 277 10.12 -28.39 0.37
N LYS A 278 10.67 -29.37 1.10
CA LYS A 278 10.51 -29.45 2.56
C LYS A 278 11.09 -28.22 3.26
N THR A 279 12.21 -27.69 2.76
CA THR A 279 12.83 -26.46 3.25
C THR A 279 11.99 -25.25 2.88
N VAL A 280 11.48 -25.17 1.64
CA VAL A 280 10.59 -24.08 1.20
C VAL A 280 9.31 -24.04 2.04
N LEU A 281 8.68 -25.19 2.27
CA LEU A 281 7.50 -25.31 3.12
C LEU A 281 7.80 -24.90 4.56
N LYS A 282 8.94 -25.34 5.11
CA LYS A 282 9.35 -24.97 6.46
C LYS A 282 9.65 -23.47 6.58
N ASN A 283 10.26 -22.87 5.58
CA ASN A 283 10.50 -21.43 5.54
C ASN A 283 9.19 -20.66 5.45
N ALA A 284 8.26 -21.08 4.59
CA ALA A 284 6.95 -20.46 4.51
C ALA A 284 6.15 -20.61 5.81
N GLU A 285 6.17 -21.79 6.44
CA GLU A 285 5.59 -22.00 7.78
C GLU A 285 6.22 -21.05 8.80
N THR A 286 7.55 -20.91 8.77
CA THR A 286 8.28 -20.00 9.67
C THR A 286 7.87 -18.54 9.42
N ASP A 287 7.76 -18.11 8.16
CA ASP A 287 7.34 -16.76 7.79
C ASP A 287 5.89 -16.48 8.23
N ILE A 288 5.00 -17.46 8.10
CA ILE A 288 3.63 -17.41 8.60
C ILE A 288 3.60 -17.22 10.10
N LEU A 289 4.34 -18.06 10.83
CA LEU A 289 4.42 -17.98 12.28
C LEU A 289 5.06 -16.67 12.74
N ARG A 290 6.03 -16.13 11.99
CA ARG A 290 6.63 -14.80 12.22
C ARG A 290 5.61 -13.68 12.00
N GLU A 291 4.82 -13.70 10.94
CA GLU A 291 3.76 -12.71 10.68
C GLU A 291 2.68 -12.74 11.77
N LEU A 292 2.28 -13.93 12.23
CA LEU A 292 1.34 -14.08 13.35
C LEU A 292 1.96 -13.57 14.66
N LYS A 293 3.16 -14.05 15.03
CA LYS A 293 3.83 -13.70 16.30
C LYS A 293 4.23 -12.22 16.37
N HIS A 294 4.90 -11.71 15.33
CA HIS A 294 5.52 -10.38 15.35
C HIS A 294 4.71 -9.28 14.66
N ARG A 295 3.59 -9.60 14.00
CA ARG A 295 2.70 -8.57 13.43
C ARG A 295 1.24 -8.76 13.83
N ALA A 296 0.90 -9.85 14.53
CA ALA A 296 -0.47 -10.22 14.86
C ALA A 296 -1.36 -10.20 13.61
N ARG A 297 -0.80 -10.58 12.46
CA ARG A 297 -1.48 -10.54 11.16
C ARG A 297 -2.36 -11.77 11.01
N ILE A 298 -3.49 -11.77 11.73
CA ILE A 298 -4.38 -12.93 11.86
C ILE A 298 -5.49 -12.82 10.81
N PRO A 299 -5.59 -13.75 9.83
CA PRO A 299 -6.66 -13.72 8.85
C PRO A 299 -8.01 -13.95 9.53
N VAL A 300 -9.04 -13.23 9.09
CA VAL A 300 -10.42 -13.44 9.54
C VAL A 300 -11.21 -14.09 8.39
N PRO A 301 -11.61 -15.36 8.51
CA PRO A 301 -12.43 -16.04 7.50
C PRO A 301 -13.76 -15.31 7.24
N GLU A 302 -14.30 -15.45 6.03
CA GLU A 302 -15.56 -14.80 5.61
C GLU A 302 -15.59 -13.28 5.81
N SER A 303 -14.42 -12.65 5.79
CA SER A 303 -14.23 -11.21 5.97
C SER A 303 -13.28 -10.68 4.91
N TRP A 304 -13.49 -9.44 4.48
CA TRP A 304 -12.91 -8.93 3.23
C TRP A 304 -12.30 -7.55 3.41
N LYS A 305 -11.23 -7.27 2.66
CA LYS A 305 -10.64 -5.95 2.52
C LYS A 305 -10.99 -5.39 1.15
N LEU A 306 -11.85 -4.37 1.10
CA LEU A 306 -12.39 -3.80 -0.14
C LEU A 306 -12.05 -2.32 -0.27
N VAL A 307 -12.02 -1.82 -1.51
CA VAL A 307 -11.87 -0.37 -1.74
C VAL A 307 -13.19 0.34 -1.48
N GLY A 308 -13.12 1.49 -0.80
CA GLY A 308 -14.29 2.33 -0.59
C GLY A 308 -14.60 3.18 -1.82
N ILE A 309 -15.88 3.23 -2.16
CA ILE A 309 -16.45 4.18 -3.13
C ILE A 309 -17.75 4.75 -2.57
N ALA A 310 -18.25 5.82 -3.18
CA ALA A 310 -19.39 6.59 -2.74
C ALA A 310 -20.68 6.07 -3.35
N ASP A 311 -21.76 6.21 -2.59
CA ASP A 311 -23.11 6.00 -3.11
C ASP A 311 -23.59 7.20 -3.92
N GLU A 312 -23.26 7.14 -5.20
CA GLU A 312 -23.61 8.14 -6.20
C GLU A 312 -25.05 8.01 -6.72
N PHE A 313 -25.75 6.95 -6.31
CA PHE A 313 -27.16 6.75 -6.61
C PHE A 313 -28.05 7.26 -5.48
N ASN A 314 -27.45 7.64 -4.34
CA ASN A 314 -28.16 8.01 -3.11
C ASN A 314 -29.19 6.94 -2.71
N TYR A 315 -28.83 5.67 -2.91
CA TYR A 315 -29.66 4.50 -2.68
C TYR A 315 -29.58 3.99 -1.22
N LEU A 316 -28.41 4.11 -0.60
CA LEU A 316 -28.09 3.63 0.74
C LEU A 316 -28.49 4.65 1.80
N LYS A 317 -29.14 4.20 2.87
CA LYS A 317 -29.39 5.05 4.04
C LYS A 317 -28.12 5.25 4.86
N GLN A 318 -28.17 6.19 5.79
CA GLN A 318 -27.11 6.36 6.77
C GLN A 318 -26.80 5.04 7.50
N SER A 319 -25.52 4.69 7.59
CA SER A 319 -24.99 3.45 8.18
C SER A 319 -25.32 2.14 7.43
N GLU A 320 -25.93 2.22 6.25
CA GLU A 320 -26.02 1.11 5.30
C GLU A 320 -24.82 1.15 4.31
N ILE A 321 -24.35 -0.04 3.93
CA ILE A 321 -23.35 -0.22 2.87
C ILE A 321 -23.86 -1.20 1.81
N TYR A 322 -23.40 -1.04 0.58
CA TYR A 322 -23.42 -2.12 -0.42
C TYR A 322 -22.00 -2.67 -0.55
N ALA A 323 -21.83 -3.98 -0.47
CA ALA A 323 -20.53 -4.61 -0.71
C ALA A 323 -20.72 -5.91 -1.47
N CYS A 324 -19.93 -6.09 -2.52
CA CYS A 324 -19.98 -7.26 -3.36
C CYS A 324 -18.56 -7.76 -3.63
N THR A 325 -18.34 -9.07 -3.55
CA THR A 325 -17.03 -9.67 -3.83
C THR A 325 -17.12 -10.67 -4.98
N ARG A 326 -16.06 -10.75 -5.77
CA ARG A 326 -15.93 -11.69 -6.87
C ARG A 326 -14.45 -12.04 -7.09
N ASP A 327 -14.08 -13.29 -6.89
CA ASP A 327 -12.74 -13.78 -7.22
C ASP A 327 -12.76 -14.47 -8.58
N ARG A 328 -12.03 -13.91 -9.55
CA ARG A 328 -11.89 -14.42 -10.92
C ARG A 328 -13.25 -14.79 -11.56
N ASP A 329 -13.36 -16.01 -12.07
CA ASP A 329 -14.54 -16.55 -12.74
C ASP A 329 -15.66 -16.96 -11.76
N GLY A 330 -15.49 -16.71 -10.45
CA GLY A 330 -16.53 -16.95 -9.46
C GLY A 330 -17.76 -16.07 -9.65
N GLU A 331 -18.87 -16.49 -9.06
CA GLU A 331 -20.10 -15.70 -9.01
C GLU A 331 -19.99 -14.53 -8.01
N PRO A 332 -20.67 -13.39 -8.26
CA PRO A 332 -20.74 -12.30 -7.30
C PRO A 332 -21.39 -12.73 -5.98
N ILE A 333 -20.70 -12.48 -4.87
CA ILE A 333 -21.18 -12.69 -3.51
C ILE A 333 -21.57 -11.33 -2.94
N TYR A 334 -22.85 -11.19 -2.59
CA TYR A 334 -23.38 -9.97 -1.99
C TYR A 334 -23.28 -10.09 -0.47
N LEU A 335 -22.60 -9.16 0.17
CA LEU A 335 -22.45 -9.16 1.63
C LEU A 335 -23.74 -8.67 2.28
N GLU A 336 -24.22 -9.39 3.29
CA GLU A 336 -25.49 -9.11 3.97
C GLU A 336 -25.32 -9.14 5.49
N GLY A 337 -26.01 -8.24 6.18
CA GLY A 337 -26.08 -8.19 7.64
C GLY A 337 -25.01 -7.29 8.27
N PRO A 338 -24.78 -7.42 9.58
CA PRO A 338 -23.87 -6.54 10.32
C PRO A 338 -22.39 -6.82 9.99
N TYR A 339 -21.64 -5.76 9.72
CA TYR A 339 -20.19 -5.78 9.55
C TYR A 339 -19.53 -4.76 10.46
N LEU A 340 -18.42 -5.15 11.06
CA LEU A 340 -17.48 -4.20 11.64
C LEU A 340 -16.61 -3.67 10.49
N ILE A 341 -16.57 -2.34 10.36
CA ILE A 341 -15.80 -1.63 9.34
C ILE A 341 -14.70 -0.79 10.00
N THR A 342 -13.49 -0.87 9.45
CA THR A 342 -12.35 -0.09 9.92
C THR A 342 -11.39 0.20 8.76
N ARG A 343 -10.61 1.27 8.89
CA ARG A 343 -9.53 1.62 7.97
C ARG A 343 -8.18 1.57 8.69
N SER A 344 -7.16 1.05 8.04
CA SER A 344 -5.79 1.10 8.60
C SER A 344 -5.09 2.40 8.19
N PRO A 345 -4.31 3.03 9.10
CA PRO A 345 -4.04 2.65 10.49
C PRO A 345 -5.21 2.98 11.43
N VAL A 346 -5.44 2.12 12.43
CA VAL A 346 -6.41 2.34 13.52
C VAL A 346 -5.69 3.00 14.68
N ILE A 347 -6.11 4.20 15.06
CA ILE A 347 -5.48 4.97 16.16
C ILE A 347 -6.52 5.31 17.21
N HIS A 348 -7.66 5.85 16.79
CA HIS A 348 -8.74 6.22 17.68
C HIS A 348 -9.70 5.05 17.91
N PRO A 349 -10.27 4.89 19.12
CA PRO A 349 -11.31 3.91 19.38
C PRO A 349 -12.50 3.96 18.40
N GLY A 350 -12.88 5.18 18.00
CA GLY A 350 -13.95 5.44 17.03
C GLY A 350 -13.59 5.16 15.57
N ASP A 351 -12.37 4.71 15.27
CA ASP A 351 -12.01 4.24 13.91
C ASP A 351 -12.61 2.87 13.59
N VAL A 352 -13.24 2.23 14.58
CA VAL A 352 -13.96 0.97 14.45
C VAL A 352 -15.44 1.25 14.60
N GLN A 353 -16.18 1.07 13.50
CA GLN A 353 -17.63 1.30 13.45
C GLN A 353 -18.36 0.03 13.02
N VAL A 354 -19.68 0.00 13.21
CA VAL A 354 -20.55 -1.08 12.73
C VAL A 354 -21.51 -0.53 11.68
N VAL A 355 -21.63 -1.25 10.57
CA VAL A 355 -22.52 -0.94 9.46
C VAL A 355 -23.36 -2.14 9.09
N THR A 356 -24.45 -1.91 8.35
CA THR A 356 -25.31 -2.97 7.83
C THR A 356 -25.14 -3.09 6.32
N ALA A 357 -24.67 -4.24 5.85
CA ALA A 357 -24.62 -4.55 4.44
C ALA A 357 -26.01 -4.98 3.94
N ILE A 358 -26.48 -4.34 2.86
CA ILE A 358 -27.86 -4.50 2.38
C ILE A 358 -28.16 -5.85 1.69
N GLY A 359 -27.13 -6.68 1.46
CA GLY A 359 -27.28 -7.95 0.76
C GLY A 359 -27.50 -7.79 -0.74
N ARG A 360 -28.17 -8.78 -1.32
CA ARG A 360 -28.47 -8.77 -2.76
C ARG A 360 -29.49 -7.66 -3.06
N PRO A 361 -29.14 -6.69 -3.91
CA PRO A 361 -30.02 -5.58 -4.20
C PRO A 361 -31.29 -6.03 -4.95
N PRO A 362 -32.46 -5.38 -4.76
CA PRO A 362 -33.69 -5.72 -5.47
C PRO A 362 -33.54 -5.57 -6.99
N ARG A 363 -34.30 -6.37 -7.77
CA ARG A 363 -34.27 -6.30 -9.23
C ARG A 363 -34.58 -4.89 -9.75
N GLY A 364 -33.75 -4.41 -10.68
CA GLY A 364 -33.88 -3.08 -11.29
C GLY A 364 -33.40 -1.91 -10.42
N SER A 365 -32.85 -2.19 -9.24
CA SER A 365 -32.16 -1.17 -8.44
C SER A 365 -30.77 -0.86 -9.03
N PRO A 366 -30.14 0.28 -8.67
CA PRO A 366 -28.86 0.67 -9.25
C PRO A 366 -27.76 -0.40 -9.17
N PHE A 367 -27.62 -1.03 -8.00
CA PHE A 367 -26.60 -2.06 -7.76
C PHE A 367 -26.97 -3.45 -8.28
N ASP A 368 -28.22 -3.67 -8.72
CA ASP A 368 -28.62 -4.87 -9.48
C ASP A 368 -28.30 -4.71 -10.96
N ILE A 369 -28.52 -3.51 -11.52
CA ILE A 369 -28.19 -3.18 -12.91
C ILE A 369 -26.67 -3.16 -13.12
N GLU A 370 -25.93 -2.57 -12.18
CA GLU A 370 -24.46 -2.48 -12.23
C GLU A 370 -23.84 -2.95 -10.91
N PRO A 371 -23.55 -4.25 -10.78
CA PRO A 371 -22.89 -4.77 -9.59
C PRO A 371 -21.44 -4.23 -9.47
N LEU A 372 -21.20 -3.42 -8.45
CA LEU A 372 -19.88 -2.85 -8.18
C LEU A 372 -18.98 -3.85 -7.43
N VAL A 373 -18.59 -4.91 -8.12
CA VAL A 373 -17.81 -6.02 -7.55
C VAL A 373 -16.45 -5.57 -7.02
N ASN A 374 -16.03 -6.19 -5.92
CA ASN A 374 -14.80 -5.94 -5.17
C ASN A 374 -14.68 -4.52 -4.59
N THR A 375 -15.82 -3.90 -4.29
CA THR A 375 -15.91 -2.58 -3.65
C THR A 375 -16.82 -2.62 -2.43
N VAL A 376 -16.65 -1.62 -1.57
CA VAL A 376 -17.64 -1.25 -0.56
C VAL A 376 -18.14 0.16 -0.87
N VAL A 377 -19.44 0.27 -1.14
CA VAL A 377 -20.13 1.53 -1.40
C VAL A 377 -20.63 2.09 -0.08
N LEU A 378 -20.20 3.32 0.25
CA LEU A 378 -20.56 4.02 1.48
C LEU A 378 -21.64 5.05 1.20
N SER A 379 -22.67 5.10 2.06
CA SER A 379 -23.74 6.11 1.95
C SER A 379 -23.18 7.53 1.99
N CYS A 380 -23.74 8.39 1.13
CA CYS A 380 -23.52 9.84 1.15
C CYS A 380 -24.52 10.58 2.06
N GLN A 381 -25.41 9.86 2.74
CA GLN A 381 -26.40 10.42 3.66
C GLN A 381 -25.83 10.57 5.08
N GLY A 382 -26.38 11.51 5.85
CA GLY A 382 -25.97 11.83 7.22
C GLY A 382 -25.21 13.15 7.33
N GLU A 383 -24.71 13.48 8.52
CA GLU A 383 -24.00 14.75 8.80
C GLU A 383 -22.50 14.67 8.52
N ARG A 384 -21.92 13.45 8.53
CA ARG A 384 -20.50 13.20 8.33
C ARG A 384 -20.30 11.92 7.54
N SER A 385 -19.36 11.94 6.58
CA SER A 385 -19.06 10.75 5.77
C SER A 385 -18.39 9.66 6.62
N LEU A 386 -18.81 8.41 6.44
CA LEU A 386 -18.24 7.28 7.17
C LEU A 386 -16.72 7.13 6.90
N ALA A 387 -16.25 7.39 5.69
CA ALA A 387 -14.82 7.41 5.36
C ALA A 387 -14.02 8.32 6.32
N SER A 388 -14.53 9.53 6.57
CA SER A 388 -13.87 10.49 7.47
C SER A 388 -13.90 10.09 8.94
N CYS A 389 -14.88 9.27 9.34
CA CYS A 389 -14.96 8.73 10.69
C CYS A 389 -13.88 7.68 10.95
N LEU A 390 -13.35 7.05 9.89
CA LEU A 390 -12.44 5.92 9.98
C LEU A 390 -10.99 6.38 9.74
N GLY A 391 -10.33 6.85 10.80
CA GLY A 391 -8.95 7.33 10.74
C GLY A 391 -8.76 8.62 9.94
N GLY A 392 -9.82 9.42 9.74
CA GLY A 392 -9.79 10.63 8.91
C GLY A 392 -9.64 10.33 7.41
N GLY A 393 -10.18 9.20 6.96
CA GLY A 393 -10.05 8.73 5.58
C GLY A 393 -10.86 9.51 4.56
N ASP A 394 -10.61 9.17 3.30
CA ASP A 394 -11.35 9.65 2.14
C ASP A 394 -11.67 8.49 1.19
N LEU A 395 -12.04 8.80 -0.06
CA LEU A 395 -12.37 7.80 -1.08
C LEU A 395 -11.40 7.89 -2.27
N ASP A 396 -10.14 8.28 -2.05
CA ASP A 396 -9.14 8.39 -3.13
C ASP A 396 -8.37 7.07 -3.43
N GLY A 397 -8.82 5.97 -2.81
CA GLY A 397 -8.25 4.62 -2.91
C GLY A 397 -8.13 3.89 -1.57
N ASP A 398 -8.79 4.41 -0.52
CA ASP A 398 -8.79 3.82 0.80
C ASP A 398 -9.39 2.41 0.83
N LEU A 399 -8.73 1.53 1.60
CA LEU A 399 -9.14 0.15 1.80
C LEU A 399 -9.75 -0.04 3.18
N TYR A 400 -10.91 -0.67 3.21
CA TYR A 400 -11.69 -0.93 4.41
C TYR A 400 -11.67 -2.43 4.72
N ASP A 401 -11.35 -2.78 5.96
CA ASP A 401 -11.53 -4.12 6.49
C ASP A 401 -12.99 -4.27 6.93
N LEU A 402 -13.67 -5.28 6.39
CA LEU A 402 -15.05 -5.65 6.68
C LEU A 402 -15.05 -7.01 7.37
N ILE A 403 -15.26 -7.00 8.69
CA ILE A 403 -15.37 -8.21 9.51
C ILE A 403 -16.84 -8.61 9.63
N ASN A 404 -17.18 -9.79 9.13
CA ASN A 404 -18.55 -10.32 9.11
C ASN A 404 -19.00 -10.71 10.53
N LEU A 405 -19.89 -9.92 11.13
CA LEU A 405 -20.37 -10.16 12.50
C LEU A 405 -21.46 -11.22 12.57
N SER A 406 -22.04 -11.64 11.44
CA SER A 406 -22.95 -12.79 11.39
C SER A 406 -22.19 -14.11 11.54
N VAL A 407 -20.97 -14.18 10.97
CA VAL A 407 -20.08 -15.36 11.09
C VAL A 407 -19.25 -15.28 12.37
N TRP A 408 -18.81 -14.08 12.75
CA TRP A 408 -18.01 -13.82 13.94
C TRP A 408 -18.75 -12.91 14.93
N PRO A 409 -19.88 -13.34 15.52
CA PRO A 409 -20.62 -12.52 16.49
C PRO A 409 -19.81 -12.24 17.75
N GLU A 410 -18.84 -13.10 18.07
CA GLU A 410 -17.89 -12.91 19.17
C GLU A 410 -16.98 -11.68 18.94
N LEU A 411 -16.79 -11.25 17.68
CA LEU A 411 -16.06 -10.04 17.33
C LEU A 411 -16.93 -8.77 17.33
N ALA A 412 -18.23 -8.89 17.66
CA ALA A 412 -19.10 -7.72 17.74
C ALA A 412 -18.71 -6.84 18.94
N PRO A 413 -18.57 -5.52 18.74
CA PRO A 413 -18.16 -4.64 19.81
C PRO A 413 -19.25 -4.52 20.88
N ARG A 414 -18.90 -4.72 22.16
CA ARG A 414 -19.84 -4.50 23.28
C ARG A 414 -20.10 -3.03 23.55
N LYS A 415 -19.12 -2.18 23.20
CA LYS A 415 -19.20 -0.72 23.25
C LYS A 415 -18.59 -0.16 21.98
N LEU A 416 -19.27 0.78 21.36
CA LEU A 416 -18.75 1.61 20.28
C LEU A 416 -18.30 2.95 20.85
N ALA A 417 -17.26 3.52 20.25
CA ALA A 417 -16.78 4.85 20.56
C ALA A 417 -17.15 5.79 19.42
N GLU A 418 -17.41 7.05 19.76
CA GLU A 418 -17.67 8.09 18.77
C GLU A 418 -16.41 8.34 17.92
N PRO A 419 -16.56 8.58 16.60
CA PRO A 419 -15.45 8.94 15.73
C PRO A 419 -14.74 10.22 16.17
N ALA A 420 -13.41 10.26 16.11
CA ALA A 420 -12.65 11.48 16.35
C ALA A 420 -12.86 12.52 15.26
N GLU A 421 -12.65 13.80 15.56
CA GLU A 421 -12.87 14.90 14.60
C GLU A 421 -11.86 14.92 13.44
N TYR A 422 -10.63 14.43 13.65
CA TYR A 422 -9.53 14.47 12.67
C TYR A 422 -9.33 15.84 12.00
N PRO A 423 -9.07 16.92 12.77
CA PRO A 423 -8.91 18.25 12.21
C PRO A 423 -7.69 18.31 11.26
N PRO A 424 -7.80 18.97 10.09
CA PRO A 424 -6.68 19.13 9.18
C PRO A 424 -5.50 19.82 9.86
N ALA A 425 -4.29 19.32 9.59
CA ALA A 425 -3.08 19.97 10.09
C ALA A 425 -2.94 21.39 9.50
N PRO A 426 -2.47 22.37 10.29
CA PRO A 426 -2.21 23.71 9.78
C PRO A 426 -1.16 23.65 8.67
N LYS A 427 -1.47 24.24 7.52
CA LYS A 427 -0.61 24.21 6.34
C LYS A 427 0.51 25.24 6.53
N LYS A 428 1.78 24.82 6.41
CA LYS A 428 2.93 25.74 6.32
C LYS A 428 2.77 26.57 5.03
N MET A 429 2.60 27.87 5.20
CA MET A 429 2.36 28.82 4.11
C MET A 429 3.54 29.79 4.00
N ILE A 430 4.03 30.02 2.79
CA ILE A 430 5.00 31.08 2.52
C ILE A 430 4.25 32.40 2.33
N VAL A 431 4.62 33.40 3.13
CA VAL A 431 3.99 34.72 3.11
C VAL A 431 4.73 35.65 2.16
N GLY A 432 4.00 36.40 1.34
CA GLY A 432 4.55 37.50 0.52
C GLY A 432 5.24 37.08 -0.78
N ARG A 433 5.41 35.78 -1.06
CA ARG A 433 5.90 35.29 -2.35
C ARG A 433 5.42 33.86 -2.65
N PRO A 434 5.42 33.44 -3.93
CA PRO A 434 5.34 32.03 -4.31
C PRO A 434 6.51 31.20 -3.74
N CYS A 435 6.26 29.93 -3.54
CA CYS A 435 7.24 28.89 -3.21
C CYS A 435 8.15 28.69 -4.41
N ASN A 436 9.44 28.55 -4.13
CA ASN A 436 10.43 28.14 -5.10
C ASN A 436 10.83 26.68 -4.85
N ALA A 437 11.70 26.14 -5.70
CA ALA A 437 12.19 24.77 -5.56
C ALA A 437 12.91 24.52 -4.23
N ASP A 438 13.56 25.54 -3.66
CA ASP A 438 14.29 25.40 -2.39
C ASP A 438 13.31 25.29 -1.20
N ASP A 439 12.19 26.03 -1.19
CA ASP A 439 11.16 25.85 -0.16
C ASP A 439 10.58 24.43 -0.14
N VAL A 440 10.45 23.80 -1.32
CA VAL A 440 9.99 22.41 -1.45
C VAL A 440 11.06 21.44 -0.98
N LYS A 441 12.35 21.69 -1.29
CA LYS A 441 13.48 20.89 -0.77
C LYS A 441 13.55 20.96 0.75
N ASP A 442 13.50 22.17 1.31
CA ASP A 442 13.52 22.39 2.75
C ASP A 442 12.36 21.66 3.42
N PHE A 443 11.16 21.72 2.84
CA PHE A 443 10.02 20.94 3.34
C PHE A 443 10.26 19.42 3.26
N ILE A 444 10.86 18.91 2.19
CA ILE A 444 11.17 17.47 2.07
C ILE A 444 12.22 17.07 3.12
N CYS A 445 13.24 17.89 3.34
CA CYS A 445 14.23 17.68 4.40
C CYS A 445 13.60 17.71 5.79
N ASP A 446 12.76 18.72 6.08
CA ASP A 446 11.96 18.80 7.31
C ASP A 446 11.09 17.54 7.47
N PHE A 447 10.44 17.08 6.40
CA PHE A 447 9.55 15.91 6.42
C PHE A 447 10.32 14.61 6.68
N ILE A 448 11.46 14.38 6.01
CA ILE A 448 12.29 13.18 6.21
C ILE A 448 12.85 13.14 7.63
N THR A 449 13.31 14.28 8.14
CA THR A 449 13.86 14.38 9.50
C THR A 449 12.80 14.32 10.59
N SER A 450 11.57 14.73 10.27
CA SER A 450 10.44 14.79 11.22
C SER A 450 9.39 13.68 11.01
N ASP A 451 9.63 12.67 10.18
CA ASP A 451 8.68 11.57 9.97
C ASP A 451 8.62 10.66 11.20
N MET A 452 7.82 11.11 12.17
CA MET A 452 7.60 10.44 13.44
C MET A 452 6.38 9.52 13.40
N VAL A 453 5.67 9.37 12.27
CA VAL A 453 4.37 8.66 12.23
C VAL A 453 4.52 7.21 12.69
N GLY A 454 5.52 6.50 12.17
CA GLY A 454 5.81 5.12 12.57
C GLY A 454 6.22 5.00 14.05
N ILE A 455 6.97 5.99 14.55
CA ILE A 455 7.39 6.04 15.95
C ILE A 455 6.18 6.30 16.86
N ILE A 456 5.37 7.31 16.55
CA ILE A 456 4.15 7.67 17.29
C ILE A 456 3.20 6.48 17.32
N SER A 457 2.97 5.81 16.18
CA SER A 457 2.11 4.62 16.11
C SER A 457 2.62 3.49 17.01
N SER A 458 3.92 3.20 16.98
CA SER A 458 4.54 2.18 17.85
C SER A 458 4.47 2.55 19.32
N GLN A 459 4.72 3.82 19.67
CA GLN A 459 4.69 4.30 21.05
C GLN A 459 3.27 4.32 21.61
N HIS A 460 2.29 4.74 20.81
CA HIS A 460 0.88 4.71 21.17
C HIS A 460 0.44 3.29 21.53
N LEU A 461 0.81 2.30 20.71
CA LEU A 461 0.49 0.90 20.97
C LEU A 461 1.15 0.37 22.26
N LYS A 462 2.40 0.75 22.54
CA LYS A 462 3.12 0.38 23.78
C LYS A 462 2.50 1.00 25.02
N LEU A 463 2.10 2.27 24.92
CA LEU A 463 1.42 2.98 26.00
C LEU A 463 0.05 2.36 26.28
N ALA A 464 -0.72 2.05 25.24
CA ALA A 464 -2.00 1.35 25.36
C ALA A 464 -1.83 -0.02 26.01
N ASP A 465 -0.76 -0.77 25.70
CA ASP A 465 -0.51 -2.05 26.37
C ASP A 465 -0.23 -1.88 27.87
N TYR A 466 0.65 -0.93 28.20
CA TYR A 466 1.13 -0.68 29.57
C TYR A 466 0.07 -0.09 30.49
N ARG A 467 -0.80 0.77 29.95
CA ARG A 467 -1.80 1.52 30.73
C ARG A 467 -3.04 0.68 31.06
N PRO A 468 -3.62 0.78 32.26
CA PRO A 468 -4.79 -0.03 32.65
C PRO A 468 -6.02 0.18 31.73
N LEU A 469 -6.27 1.40 31.28
CA LEU A 469 -7.43 1.73 30.44
C LEU A 469 -7.18 1.52 28.93
N GLY A 470 -5.99 1.06 28.54
CA GLY A 470 -5.70 0.77 27.14
C GLY A 470 -5.67 2.03 26.29
N VAL A 471 -6.33 1.95 25.13
CA VAL A 471 -6.46 3.10 24.20
C VAL A 471 -7.33 4.23 24.81
N LYS A 472 -8.07 3.98 25.89
CA LYS A 472 -8.93 4.99 26.56
C LYS A 472 -8.15 5.98 27.46
N ASP A 473 -6.89 5.72 27.81
CA ASP A 473 -6.12 6.46 28.84
C ASP A 473 -5.48 7.79 28.32
N GLU A 474 -6.19 8.55 27.47
CA GLU A 474 -5.87 9.92 27.03
C GLU A 474 -4.59 10.15 26.19
N ILE A 475 -4.52 9.56 24.99
CA ILE A 475 -3.85 10.20 23.82
C ILE A 475 -4.70 9.98 22.56
N SER A 476 -6.02 10.14 22.70
CA SER A 476 -6.98 9.86 21.64
C SER A 476 -7.12 11.07 20.70
N GLY A 477 -6.34 11.08 19.61
CA GLY A 477 -6.71 11.81 18.39
C GLY A 477 -6.36 13.30 18.30
N THR A 478 -5.70 13.90 19.30
CA THR A 478 -5.17 15.27 19.18
C THR A 478 -3.68 15.26 18.85
N ARG A 479 -3.24 16.25 18.06
CA ARG A 479 -1.84 16.50 17.71
C ARG A 479 -0.95 16.47 18.96
N VAL A 480 -0.24 15.37 19.17
CA VAL A 480 0.82 15.32 20.17
C VAL A 480 2.01 16.06 19.54
N LEU A 481 2.37 17.23 20.07
CA LEU A 481 3.63 17.84 19.68
C LEU A 481 4.75 16.86 20.05
N PRO A 482 5.86 16.76 19.28
CA PRO A 482 6.97 15.89 19.64
C PRO A 482 7.48 16.09 21.08
N SER A 483 7.31 17.30 21.63
CA SER A 483 7.59 17.66 23.03
C SER A 483 6.66 17.00 24.06
N ASP A 484 5.42 16.72 23.67
CA ASP A 484 4.34 16.23 24.52
C ASP A 484 4.25 14.71 24.46
N ILE A 485 4.95 14.08 23.51
CA ILE A 485 5.13 12.63 23.48
C ILE A 485 5.90 12.27 24.75
N PRO A 486 5.31 11.49 25.68
CA PRO A 486 6.03 11.06 26.86
C PRO A 486 7.31 10.36 26.40
N ARG A 487 8.48 10.80 26.86
CA ARG A 487 9.77 10.16 26.55
C ARG A 487 9.77 8.75 27.15
N THR A 488 9.20 7.79 26.42
CA THR A 488 9.04 6.37 26.76
C THR A 488 10.37 5.62 26.84
N SER A 489 11.50 6.29 26.59
CA SER A 489 12.87 5.77 26.81
C SER A 489 13.09 5.12 28.20
N ARG A 490 12.20 5.34 29.17
CA ARG A 490 12.25 4.74 30.52
C ARG A 490 11.18 3.67 30.79
N LEU A 491 10.18 3.50 29.94
CA LEU A 491 9.15 2.49 30.13
C LEU A 491 9.64 1.13 29.62
N PRO A 492 9.41 0.04 30.36
CA PRO A 492 9.73 -1.29 29.87
C PRO A 492 8.89 -1.59 28.63
N ARG A 493 9.42 -2.40 27.71
CA ARG A 493 8.75 -2.77 26.46
C ARG A 493 7.94 -4.06 26.67
N PRO A 494 6.77 -4.21 26.05
CA PRO A 494 6.05 -5.48 26.10
C PRO A 494 6.81 -6.55 25.30
N ASP A 495 6.66 -7.80 25.71
CA ASP A 495 7.31 -8.97 25.10
C ASP A 495 7.03 -9.14 23.60
N TRP A 496 5.85 -8.76 23.14
CA TRP A 496 5.53 -8.77 21.71
C TRP A 496 6.32 -7.74 20.88
N ASP A 497 6.93 -6.72 21.49
CA ASP A 497 7.80 -5.72 20.83
C ASP A 497 9.31 -6.01 21.03
N ALA A 498 9.66 -7.09 21.71
CA ALA A 498 11.05 -7.38 22.10
C ALA A 498 11.99 -7.64 20.90
N GLY A 499 11.45 -8.07 19.76
CA GLY A 499 12.21 -8.53 18.59
C GLY A 499 12.49 -10.03 18.65
N GLU A 500 13.07 -10.60 17.59
CA GLU A 500 13.30 -12.06 17.49
C GLU A 500 14.31 -12.58 18.53
N LEU A 501 15.30 -11.77 18.88
CA LEU A 501 16.34 -12.11 19.86
C LEU A 501 15.93 -11.80 21.32
N GLY A 502 14.69 -11.34 21.55
CA GLY A 502 14.18 -10.99 22.88
C GLY A 502 14.76 -9.71 23.50
N PHE A 503 15.89 -9.18 23.00
CA PHE A 503 16.51 -7.94 23.44
C PHE A 503 17.20 -7.25 22.26
N ARG A 504 17.07 -5.92 22.14
CA ARG A 504 17.84 -5.14 21.16
C ARG A 504 19.13 -4.61 21.76
N ASN A 505 19.18 -4.42 23.09
CA ASN A 505 20.37 -4.00 23.84
C ASN A 505 20.34 -4.50 25.30
N THR A 506 21.49 -4.56 25.97
CA THR A 506 21.64 -4.98 27.39
C THR A 506 20.85 -4.14 28.41
N ARG A 507 20.30 -2.99 28.01
CA ARG A 507 19.46 -2.11 28.84
C ARG A 507 17.95 -2.30 28.63
N ASP A 508 17.54 -3.15 27.69
CA ASP A 508 16.12 -3.38 27.41
C ASP A 508 15.44 -4.10 28.57
N ARG A 509 14.51 -3.41 29.24
CA ARG A 509 13.58 -4.03 30.18
C ARG A 509 12.35 -4.48 29.41
N VAL A 510 12.13 -5.79 29.33
CA VAL A 510 10.95 -6.38 28.70
C VAL A 510 10.01 -6.92 29.78
N TYR A 511 8.71 -6.75 29.62
CA TYR A 511 7.69 -7.33 30.51
C TYR A 511 6.74 -8.26 29.76
N PRO A 512 6.23 -9.33 30.38
CA PRO A 512 5.20 -10.16 29.79
C PRO A 512 3.86 -9.41 29.76
N SER A 513 3.45 -8.94 28.58
CA SER A 513 2.19 -8.21 28.43
C SER A 513 1.01 -9.08 28.86
N GLN A 514 0.10 -8.52 29.67
CA GLN A 514 -1.11 -9.21 30.09
C GLN A 514 -2.28 -9.03 29.10
N ARG A 515 -2.05 -8.24 28.04
CA ARG A 515 -3.00 -7.97 26.96
C ARG A 515 -3.04 -9.09 25.94
N ALA A 516 -4.05 -9.08 25.07
CA ALA A 516 -4.24 -10.06 24.00
C ALA A 516 -2.98 -10.24 23.16
N LEU A 517 -2.29 -9.15 22.80
CA LEU A 517 -1.05 -9.20 22.03
C LEU A 517 0.06 -10.00 22.72
N GLY A 518 0.20 -9.88 24.05
CA GLY A 518 1.17 -10.68 24.82
C GLY A 518 0.83 -12.16 24.81
N HIS A 519 -0.45 -12.49 24.99
CA HIS A 519 -0.92 -13.90 24.94
C HIS A 519 -0.73 -14.51 23.55
N LEU A 520 -1.10 -13.79 22.49
CA LEU A 520 -0.90 -14.21 21.10
C LEU A 520 0.58 -14.45 20.79
N TYR A 521 1.46 -13.54 21.24
CA TYR A 521 2.90 -13.65 21.05
C TYR A 521 3.49 -14.88 21.73
N ARG A 522 3.06 -15.20 22.95
CA ARG A 522 3.55 -16.35 23.72
C ARG A 522 2.95 -17.68 23.29
N ASP A 523 1.76 -17.68 22.70
CA ASP A 523 1.10 -18.88 22.16
C ASP A 523 1.89 -19.51 21.00
N ILE A 524 2.62 -18.70 20.23
CA ILE A 524 3.53 -19.18 19.18
C ILE A 524 4.94 -19.35 19.74
N GLN A 525 5.37 -20.59 19.89
CA GLN A 525 6.77 -20.93 20.15
C GLN A 525 7.48 -21.23 18.83
N LEU A 526 8.35 -20.33 18.40
CA LEU A 526 9.29 -20.63 17.33
C LEU A 526 10.40 -21.47 17.98
N SER A 527 10.55 -22.74 17.59
CA SER A 527 11.60 -23.62 18.12
C SER A 527 12.97 -22.94 17.98
N GLU A 528 13.58 -22.53 19.09
CA GLU A 528 14.92 -21.93 19.13
C GLU A 528 16.05 -22.94 18.82
N ASP A 529 15.74 -24.25 18.81
CA ASP A 529 16.68 -25.36 18.59
C ASP A 529 17.42 -25.36 17.24
N LYS A 530 17.24 -24.34 16.39
CA LYS A 530 17.99 -24.14 15.14
C LYS A 530 18.54 -22.73 14.94
N LEU A 531 18.51 -21.88 15.97
CA LEU A 531 19.18 -20.57 15.99
C LEU A 531 20.51 -20.60 16.76
N GLN A 532 21.00 -21.79 17.13
CA GLN A 532 22.42 -21.94 17.43
C GLN A 532 23.22 -21.43 16.23
N HIS A 533 24.01 -20.39 16.48
CA HIS A 533 24.98 -19.79 15.57
C HIS A 533 25.80 -20.84 14.79
N LYS A 534 25.25 -21.32 13.68
CA LYS A 534 26.00 -21.55 12.46
C LYS A 534 25.42 -20.55 11.49
N GLY A 535 26.06 -19.39 11.41
CA GLY A 535 25.71 -18.40 10.40
C GLY A 535 25.57 -19.10 9.06
N THR A 536 24.55 -18.70 8.29
CA THR A 536 24.31 -19.14 6.92
C THR A 536 25.35 -18.59 5.93
N HIS A 537 26.54 -18.23 6.41
CA HIS A 537 27.71 -18.20 5.54
C HIS A 537 28.09 -19.64 5.21
N PRO A 538 28.33 -19.97 3.94
CA PRO A 538 28.63 -21.32 3.50
C PRO A 538 29.93 -21.79 4.15
N THR A 539 29.84 -22.58 5.22
CA THR A 539 30.97 -23.38 5.67
C THR A 539 31.12 -24.56 4.71
N SER A 540 32.36 -24.78 4.25
CA SER A 540 32.84 -25.70 3.20
C SER A 540 32.61 -27.20 3.45
N ARG A 541 31.55 -27.61 4.15
CA ARG A 541 31.27 -29.02 4.47
C ARG A 541 29.79 -29.37 4.31
N PHE A 542 29.26 -29.18 3.11
CA PHE A 542 28.23 -30.10 2.63
C PHE A 542 28.94 -31.36 2.11
N GLY A 543 28.66 -32.50 2.75
CA GLY A 543 29.00 -33.81 2.20
C GLY A 543 28.22 -33.98 0.90
N THR A 544 28.96 -34.04 -0.20
CA THR A 544 28.46 -34.25 -1.55
C THR A 544 28.20 -35.75 -1.77
N ASP A 545 26.96 -36.18 -1.58
CA ASP A 545 26.46 -37.44 -2.17
C ASP A 545 25.73 -37.15 -3.50
N LEU A 546 26.22 -36.17 -4.26
CA LEU A 546 25.75 -35.88 -5.62
C LEU A 546 26.94 -36.06 -6.58
N ASP A 547 26.88 -37.11 -7.38
CA ASP A 547 27.89 -37.44 -8.39
C ASP A 547 27.80 -36.47 -9.57
N ILE A 548 28.69 -35.47 -9.53
CA ILE A 548 28.84 -34.38 -10.52
C ILE A 548 29.17 -34.90 -11.92
N THR A 549 29.60 -36.17 -12.06
CA THR A 549 29.99 -36.71 -13.37
C THR A 549 28.80 -37.04 -14.28
N THR A 550 27.57 -37.07 -13.78
CA THR A 550 26.44 -37.63 -14.55
C THR A 550 25.65 -36.59 -15.34
N HIS A 551 25.62 -35.29 -14.99
CA HIS A 551 24.75 -34.33 -15.69
C HIS A 551 25.35 -32.93 -15.92
N ALA A 552 25.38 -32.58 -17.21
CA ALA A 552 25.56 -31.25 -17.84
C ALA A 552 26.99 -30.71 -18.02
N LYS A 553 27.44 -30.61 -19.28
CA LYS A 553 28.53 -29.74 -19.73
C LYS A 553 27.94 -28.57 -20.57
N PRO A 554 28.33 -27.30 -20.34
CA PRO A 554 27.82 -26.17 -21.12
C PRO A 554 28.49 -26.02 -22.50
N LEU A 555 27.75 -25.47 -23.48
CA LEU A 555 28.20 -25.16 -24.84
C LEU A 555 28.92 -23.80 -24.94
N ALA A 556 29.79 -23.62 -25.93
CA ALA A 556 30.73 -22.48 -26.05
C ALA A 556 30.11 -21.17 -26.60
N ARG A 557 30.50 -20.05 -25.99
CA ARG A 557 30.03 -18.66 -26.20
C ARG A 557 30.98 -17.88 -27.11
N PRO A 558 30.62 -17.53 -28.36
CA PRO A 558 31.00 -16.19 -28.82
C PRO A 558 30.07 -15.61 -29.89
N LYS A 559 29.47 -14.42 -29.66
CA LYS A 559 29.40 -13.31 -30.65
C LYS A 559 28.70 -12.00 -30.27
N TYR A 560 28.01 -11.85 -29.13
CA TYR A 560 27.32 -10.58 -28.84
C TYR A 560 27.40 -10.18 -27.38
N ASP A 561 28.44 -9.43 -27.01
CA ASP A 561 28.44 -8.65 -25.78
C ASP A 561 28.94 -7.21 -26.05
N MET A 562 28.02 -6.39 -26.55
CA MET A 562 28.26 -4.96 -26.79
C MET A 562 28.06 -4.11 -25.51
N ILE A 563 27.33 -4.63 -24.53
CA ILE A 563 26.90 -3.88 -23.35
C ILE A 563 28.03 -3.82 -22.32
N SER A 564 28.70 -4.95 -22.08
CA SER A 564 29.86 -5.00 -21.19
C SER A 564 31.01 -4.13 -21.70
N ASN A 565 31.24 -4.09 -23.01
CA ASN A 565 32.26 -3.24 -23.61
C ASN A 565 31.96 -1.74 -23.48
N TYR A 566 30.69 -1.33 -23.56
CA TYR A 566 30.30 0.09 -23.42
C TYR A 566 30.39 0.57 -21.97
N LEU A 567 29.99 -0.27 -21.01
CA LEU A 567 30.08 0.03 -19.57
C LEU A 567 31.53 0.13 -19.09
N ARG A 568 32.43 -0.73 -19.60
CA ARG A 568 33.86 -0.70 -19.29
C ARG A 568 34.51 0.63 -19.67
N TYR A 569 34.20 1.14 -20.87
CA TYR A 569 34.73 2.42 -21.37
C TYR A 569 34.13 3.64 -20.66
N ALA A 570 32.87 3.57 -20.23
CA ALA A 570 32.23 4.65 -19.48
C ALA A 570 32.81 4.80 -18.07
N LEU A 571 33.06 3.67 -17.38
CA LEU A 571 33.59 3.66 -16.01
C LEU A 571 35.04 4.14 -15.92
N GLN A 572 35.86 3.87 -16.94
CA GLN A 572 37.26 4.30 -17.02
C GLN A 572 37.43 5.83 -17.08
N ARG A 573 36.36 6.59 -17.40
CA ARG A 573 36.38 8.06 -17.49
C ARG A 573 36.02 8.80 -16.21
N TYR A 574 35.37 8.16 -15.24
CA TYR A 574 34.79 8.85 -14.08
C TYR A 574 35.43 8.49 -12.73
N ILE A 575 36.28 7.47 -12.69
CA ILE A 575 36.89 6.99 -11.45
C ILE A 575 38.41 6.99 -11.62
N HIS A 576 39.07 8.06 -11.18
CA HIS A 576 40.54 8.07 -10.97
C HIS A 576 40.87 7.29 -9.70
N VAL A 577 40.72 5.97 -9.76
CA VAL A 577 41.21 5.06 -8.71
C VAL A 577 42.22 4.14 -9.38
N ASP A 578 43.45 4.64 -9.48
CA ASP A 578 44.60 3.79 -9.78
C ASP A 578 44.80 2.84 -8.58
N ALA A 579 44.90 1.54 -8.87
CA ALA A 579 45.24 0.42 -7.97
C ALA A 579 44.11 -0.28 -7.20
N VAL A 580 43.04 -0.71 -7.88
CA VAL A 580 42.28 -1.90 -7.43
C VAL A 580 42.77 -3.14 -8.21
N PRO A 581 43.38 -4.15 -7.55
CA PRO A 581 43.82 -5.38 -8.22
C PRO A 581 42.64 -6.13 -8.86
N GLN A 582 42.91 -6.73 -10.01
CA GLN A 582 41.91 -7.31 -10.91
C GLN A 582 41.10 -8.45 -10.27
N GLU A 583 41.67 -9.12 -9.27
CA GLU A 583 41.00 -10.17 -8.47
C GLU A 583 39.87 -9.68 -7.54
N TYR A 584 39.72 -8.37 -7.32
CA TYR A 584 38.64 -7.83 -6.46
C TYR A 584 37.39 -7.41 -7.22
N PHE A 585 37.44 -7.35 -8.55
CA PHE A 585 36.24 -7.26 -9.37
C PHE A 585 35.77 -8.69 -9.68
N VAL A 586 35.10 -9.31 -8.70
CA VAL A 586 34.29 -10.50 -8.99
C VAL A 586 33.22 -10.05 -9.98
N GLU A 587 33.20 -10.70 -11.15
CA GLU A 587 32.27 -10.42 -12.22
C GLU A 587 30.83 -10.53 -11.69
N ALA A 588 30.20 -9.39 -11.39
CA ALA A 588 28.81 -9.31 -10.95
C ALA A 588 27.80 -9.85 -11.99
N VAL A 589 28.30 -10.39 -13.10
CA VAL A 589 27.54 -11.05 -14.17
C VAL A 589 27.50 -12.57 -13.95
N GLU A 590 28.44 -13.20 -13.22
CA GLU A 590 28.35 -14.63 -12.85
C GLU A 590 27.16 -14.93 -11.92
N LEU A 591 26.68 -13.93 -11.16
CA LEU A 591 25.50 -14.05 -10.30
C LEU A 591 24.16 -13.88 -11.05
N LEU A 592 24.18 -13.39 -12.30
CA LEU A 592 22.97 -13.11 -13.08
C LEU A 592 22.76 -14.08 -14.25
N GLU A 593 23.63 -15.07 -14.44
CA GLU A 593 23.45 -16.15 -15.42
C GLU A 593 22.94 -17.48 -14.82
N GLU A 594 22.39 -17.47 -13.60
CA GLU A 594 21.61 -18.62 -13.06
C GLU A 594 20.08 -18.44 -13.20
N TYR A 595 19.63 -17.27 -13.69
CA TYR A 595 18.23 -17.02 -14.04
C TYR A 595 18.10 -16.54 -15.50
N ARG A 596 18.16 -17.49 -16.42
CA ARG A 596 17.39 -17.43 -17.67
C ARG A 596 16.77 -18.78 -17.97
#